data_AF-A0A6M1LD74-F1
#
_entry.id   AF-A0A6M1LD74-F1
#
_cell.length_a   1.000
_cell.length_b   1.000
_cell.length_c   1.000
_cell.angle_alpha   90.00
_cell.angle_beta   90.00
_cell.angle_gamma   90.00
#
_symmetry.space_group_name_H-M   'P 1'
#
loop_
_entity.id
_entity.type
_entity.pdbx_description
1 polymer ?
#
loop_
_entity_poly.entity_id
_entity_poly.type
_entity_poly.pdbx_seq_one_letter_code
_entity_poly.pdbx_strand_id
1 'polypeptide(L)'
;MSLDGWLACIECRMCLALGKPIRPDGDEIRYFQVGYVANSAQPDLTRALWKFLADHAGHPLRVLVTGQPGYDDLEHFIEIGGDAAPGIPFEEYLRDFPG
;
A
#
# COMPACT_ATOMS: atom_id res chain seq x y z
N MET A 1 -7.20 0.01 13.85
CA MET A 1 -6.30 -1.15 13.65
C MET A 1 -5.00 -0.61 13.09
N SER A 2 -3.84 -1.11 13.50
CA SER A 2 -2.56 -0.65 12.96
C SER A 2 -2.36 -1.21 11.54
N LEU A 3 -2.01 -0.34 10.60
CA LEU A 3 -1.42 -0.73 9.33
C LEU A 3 0.08 -0.92 9.62
N ASP A 4 0.66 -2.03 9.17
CA ASP A 4 2.06 -2.36 9.46
C ASP A 4 2.83 -2.72 8.17
N GLY A 5 2.24 -2.44 7.01
CA GLY A 5 2.75 -2.84 5.70
C GLY A 5 2.28 -1.93 4.58
N TRP A 6 3.22 -1.47 3.75
CA TRP A 6 2.98 -0.59 2.59
C TRP A 6 3.74 -1.08 1.37
N LEU A 7 3.13 -0.92 0.20
CA LEU A 7 3.83 -0.90 -1.08
C LEU A 7 4.26 0.54 -1.35
N ALA A 8 5.55 0.77 -1.59
CA ALA A 8 6.13 2.09 -1.72
C ALA A 8 6.93 2.23 -3.02
N CYS A 9 6.72 3.34 -3.71
CA CYS A 9 7.54 3.79 -4.82
C CYS A 9 8.53 4.83 -4.28
N ILE A 10 9.82 4.46 -4.24
CA ILE A 10 10.84 5.28 -3.57
C ILE A 10 11.10 6.58 -4.34
N GLU A 11 11.06 6.53 -5.67
CA GLU A 11 11.29 7.70 -6.53
C GLU A 11 10.16 8.72 -6.46
N CYS A 12 8.90 8.27 -6.52
CA CYS A 12 7.74 9.14 -6.49
C CYS A 12 7.30 9.56 -5.08
N ARG A 13 7.87 8.94 -4.03
CA ARG A 13 7.43 9.10 -2.63
C ARG A 13 5.93 8.90 -2.46
N MET A 14 5.42 7.83 -3.08
CA MET A 14 4.01 7.41 -2.98
C MET A 14 3.94 6.02 -2.36
N CYS A 15 2.93 5.79 -1.53
CA CYS A 15 2.70 4.49 -0.93
C CYS A 15 1.23 4.09 -0.95
N LEU A 16 1.00 2.78 -0.90
CA LEU A 16 -0.32 2.16 -0.82
C LEU A 16 -0.32 1.22 0.38
N ALA A 17 -1.26 1.45 1.31
CA ALA A 17 -1.42 0.59 2.47
C ALA A 17 -1.79 -0.84 2.06
N LEU A 18 -1.01 -1.81 2.56
CA LEU A 18 -1.32 -3.24 2.44
C LEU A 18 -1.95 -3.77 3.73
N GLY A 19 -1.77 -3.09 4.85
CA GLY A 19 -2.27 -3.52 6.15
C GLY A 19 -1.34 -4.47 6.86
N LYS A 20 -1.90 -5.35 7.69
CA LYS A 20 -1.11 -6.19 8.60
C LYS A 20 -0.46 -7.35 7.83
N PRO A 21 0.85 -7.58 7.98
CA PRO A 21 1.50 -8.78 7.46
C PRO A 21 1.10 -10.01 8.29
N ILE A 22 0.57 -11.04 7.63
CA ILE A 22 0.12 -12.28 8.25
C ILE A 22 1.15 -13.39 8.04
N ARG A 23 1.49 -14.06 9.15
CA ARG A 23 2.53 -15.11 9.22
C ARG A 23 1.99 -16.33 10.00
N PRO A 24 1.30 -17.27 9.33
CA PRO A 24 0.68 -18.41 10.00
C PRO A 24 1.70 -19.43 10.52
N ASP A 25 2.83 -19.60 9.84
CA ASP A 25 3.76 -20.72 10.05
C ASP A 25 5.17 -20.30 10.50
N GLY A 26 5.38 -19.05 10.94
CA GLY A 26 6.69 -18.55 11.37
C GLY A 26 6.94 -17.09 11.02
N ASP A 27 8.15 -16.76 10.56
CA ASP A 27 8.56 -15.36 10.29
C ASP A 27 8.26 -14.89 8.86
N GLU A 28 7.93 -15.81 7.95
CA GLU A 28 7.61 -15.50 6.55
C GLU A 28 6.23 -14.84 6.42
N ILE A 29 6.18 -13.69 5.73
CA ILE A 29 4.93 -13.03 5.38
C ILE A 29 4.27 -13.80 4.24
N ARG A 30 3.07 -14.35 4.49
CA ARG A 30 2.29 -15.06 3.46
C ARG A 30 1.38 -14.13 2.67
N TYR A 31 0.75 -13.18 3.35
CA TYR A 31 -0.14 -12.20 2.75
C TYR A 31 -0.33 -10.99 3.67
N PHE A 32 -0.97 -9.95 3.14
CA PHE A 32 -1.37 -8.76 3.88
C PHE A 32 -2.88 -8.68 4.01
N GLN A 33 -3.35 -8.06 5.09
CA GLN A 33 -4.76 -7.93 5.40
C GLN A 33 -5.07 -6.59 6.07
N VAL A 34 -6.00 -5.83 5.50
CA VAL A 34 -6.64 -4.67 6.16
C VAL A 34 -7.92 -5.15 6.84
N GLY A 35 -8.04 -4.98 8.15
CA GLY A 35 -9.24 -5.40 8.86
C GLY A 35 -9.37 -6.92 9.01
N TYR A 36 -10.57 -7.42 8.75
CA TYR A 36 -10.89 -8.86 8.73
C TYR A 36 -11.09 -9.40 7.31
N VAL A 37 -10.86 -8.57 6.29
CA VAL A 37 -11.14 -8.89 4.88
C VAL A 37 -9.82 -9.00 4.14
N ALA A 38 -9.62 -10.12 3.42
CA ALA A 38 -8.45 -10.28 2.56
C ALA A 38 -8.37 -9.13 1.54
N ASN A 39 -7.17 -8.59 1.29
CA ASN A 39 -7.00 -7.46 0.38
C ASN A 39 -7.52 -7.75 -1.04
N SER A 40 -7.40 -9.00 -1.50
CA SER A 40 -7.94 -9.46 -2.77
C SER A 40 -9.47 -9.39 -2.87
N ALA A 41 -10.17 -9.32 -1.74
CA ALA A 41 -11.62 -9.14 -1.66
C ALA A 41 -12.02 -7.66 -1.47
N GLN A 42 -11.06 -6.73 -1.50
CA GLN A 42 -11.30 -5.29 -1.39
C GLN A 42 -11.16 -4.64 -2.78
N PRO A 43 -12.28 -4.26 -3.45
CA PRO A 43 -12.26 -3.82 -4.84
C PRO A 43 -11.39 -2.58 -5.08
N ASP A 44 -11.53 -1.54 -4.23
CA ASP A 44 -10.81 -0.29 -4.39
C ASP A 44 -9.31 -0.46 -4.16
N LEU A 45 -8.92 -1.23 -3.13
CA LEU A 45 -7.51 -1.56 -2.88
C LEU A 45 -6.90 -2.35 -4.04
N THR A 46 -7.65 -3.31 -4.61
CA THR A 46 -7.18 -4.11 -5.75
C THR A 46 -7.00 -3.24 -6.99
N ARG A 47 -7.95 -2.35 -7.30
CA ARG A 47 -7.83 -1.41 -8.43
C ARG A 47 -6.69 -0.42 -8.21
N ALA A 48 -6.55 0.11 -6.99
CA ALA A 48 -5.47 1.02 -6.64
C ALA A 48 -4.10 0.36 -6.75
N LEU A 49 -3.97 -0.92 -6.38
CA LEU A 49 -2.75 -1.68 -6.60
C LEU A 49 -2.38 -1.75 -8.08
N TRP A 50 -3.33 -2.12 -8.95
CA TRP A 50 -3.06 -2.20 -10.39
C TRP A 50 -2.71 -0.85 -11.01
N LYS A 51 -3.44 0.20 -10.63
CA LYS A 51 -3.11 1.56 -11.04
C LYS A 51 -1.72 1.98 -10.55
N PHE A 52 -1.39 1.71 -9.29
CA PHE A 52 -0.08 2.04 -8.71
C PHE A 52 1.07 1.38 -9.46
N LEU A 53 0.91 0.09 -9.80
CA LEU A 53 1.89 -0.64 -10.60
C LEU A 53 2.05 -0.04 -12.01
N ALA A 54 0.96 0.43 -12.62
CA ALA A 54 1.00 1.07 -13.92
C ALA A 54 1.65 2.46 -13.87
N ASP A 55 1.28 3.29 -12.89
CA ASP A 55 1.80 4.66 -12.71
C ASP A 55 3.30 4.67 -12.39
N HIS A 56 3.81 3.61 -11.76
CA HIS A 56 5.19 3.50 -11.29
C HIS A 56 5.98 2.39 -12.00
N ALA A 57 5.53 1.98 -13.18
CA ALA A 57 6.23 0.99 -13.98
C ALA A 57 7.66 1.47 -14.30
N GLY A 58 8.65 0.66 -13.93
CA GLY A 58 10.07 0.97 -14.11
C GLY A 58 10.73 1.67 -12.91
N HIS A 59 9.97 2.08 -11.89
CA HIS A 59 10.52 2.64 -10.67
C HIS A 59 10.86 1.55 -9.63
N PRO A 60 11.80 1.81 -8.71
CA PRO A 60 12.10 0.91 -7.61
C PRO A 60 10.93 0.87 -6.62
N LEU A 61 10.19 -0.24 -6.65
CA LEU A 61 9.12 -0.54 -5.71
C LEU A 61 9.65 -1.40 -4.56
N ARG A 62 9.25 -1.07 -3.33
CA ARG A 62 9.55 -1.86 -2.12
C ARG A 62 8.27 -2.14 -1.36
N VAL A 63 8.16 -3.33 -0.82
CA VAL A 63 7.21 -3.61 0.26
C VAL A 63 7.95 -3.39 1.57
N LEU A 64 7.43 -2.50 2.42
CA LEU A 64 8.01 -2.11 3.69
C LEU A 64 7.07 -2.50 4.82
N VAL A 65 7.60 -3.16 5.84
CA VAL A 65 6.88 -3.46 7.09
C VAL A 65 7.59 -2.86 8.30
N THR A 66 6.84 -2.64 9.37
CA THR A 66 7.35 -2.00 10.59
C THR A 66 8.63 -2.67 11.09
N GLY A 67 9.64 -1.86 11.43
CA GLY A 67 10.95 -2.31 11.89
C GLY A 67 11.96 -2.65 10.80
N GLN A 68 11.58 -2.56 9.51
CA GLN A 68 12.54 -2.69 8.41
C GLN A 68 13.22 -1.35 8.08
N PRO A 69 14.47 -1.37 7.60
CA PRO A 69 15.14 -0.17 7.12
C PRO A 69 14.36 0.55 6.00
N GLY A 70 14.11 1.83 6.22
CA GLY A 70 13.34 2.71 5.32
C GLY A 70 11.83 2.74 5.60
N TYR A 71 11.35 2.00 6.61
CA TYR A 71 9.94 2.09 7.02
C TYR A 71 9.58 3.48 7.56
N ASP A 72 10.43 4.04 8.42
CA ASP A 72 10.16 5.34 9.04
C ASP A 72 10.09 6.48 8.01
N ASP A 73 10.79 6.35 6.88
CA ASP A 73 10.76 7.32 5.78
C ASP A 73 9.35 7.45 5.13
N LEU A 74 8.46 6.48 5.33
CA LEU A 74 7.09 6.49 4.82
C LEU A 74 6.27 7.68 5.35
N GLU A 75 6.66 8.28 6.48
CA GLU A 75 6.00 9.48 7.01
C GLU A 75 6.08 10.69 6.04
N HIS A 76 7.02 10.65 5.10
CA HIS A 76 7.21 11.66 4.06
C HIS A 76 6.58 11.28 2.70
N PHE A 77 5.86 10.16 2.64
CA PHE A 77 5.23 9.67 1.42
C PHE A 77 3.77 10.10 1.36
N ILE A 78 3.25 10.25 0.14
CA ILE A 78 1.83 10.45 -0.11
C ILE A 78 1.14 9.09 -0.10
N GLU A 79 0.25 8.89 0.85
CA GLU A 79 -0.50 7.65 1.01
C GLU A 79 -1.77 7.63 0.13
N ILE A 80 -1.90 6.60 -0.69
CA ILE A 80 -3.11 6.30 -1.47
C ILE A 80 -4.08 5.51 -0.60
N GLY A 81 -5.34 5.95 -0.58
CA GLY A 81 -6.36 5.47 0.33
C GLY A 81 -6.27 6.07 1.73
N GLY A 82 -5.40 7.08 1.93
CA GLY A 82 -5.29 7.80 3.20
C GLY A 82 -6.40 8.84 3.36
N ASP A 83 -6.98 8.90 4.57
CA ASP A 83 -8.10 9.80 4.90
C ASP A 83 -7.64 11.18 5.43
N ALA A 84 -6.33 11.38 5.61
CA ALA A 84 -5.75 12.61 6.14
C ALA A 84 -4.71 13.18 5.17
N ALA A 85 -4.65 14.51 5.06
CA ALA A 85 -3.63 15.18 4.26
C ALA A 85 -2.21 14.82 4.76
N PRO A 86 -1.24 14.55 3.86
CA PRO A 86 -1.29 14.75 2.40
C PRO A 86 -1.81 13.57 1.57
N GLY A 87 -2.48 12.58 2.18
CA GLY A 87 -2.99 11.39 1.49
C GLY A 87 -4.04 11.69 0.42
N ILE A 88 -4.17 10.76 -0.53
CA ILE A 88 -5.12 10.80 -1.64
C ILE A 88 -6.17 9.70 -1.43
N PRO A 89 -7.46 10.02 -1.26
CA PRO A 89 -8.51 9.01 -1.14
C PRO A 89 -8.60 8.10 -2.38
N PHE A 90 -9.05 6.85 -2.20
CA PHE A 90 -9.18 5.91 -3.33
C PHE A 90 -10.06 6.44 -4.45
N GLU A 91 -11.19 7.08 -4.13
CA GLU A 91 -12.09 7.67 -5.12
C GLU A 91 -11.38 8.69 -6.03
N GLU A 92 -10.54 9.54 -5.44
CA GLU A 92 -9.77 10.53 -6.19
C GLU A 92 -8.67 9.86 -7.03
N TYR A 93 -7.93 8.93 -6.43
CA TYR A 93 -6.85 8.24 -7.12
C TYR A 93 -7.36 7.39 -8.30
N LEU A 94 -8.58 6.87 -8.22
CA LEU A 94 -9.19 5.97 -9.21
C LEU A 94 -10.13 6.65 -10.21
N ARG A 95 -10.35 7.98 -10.10
CA ARG A 95 -11.41 8.72 -10.81
C ARG A 95 -11.48 8.45 -12.32
N ASP A 96 -10.33 8.28 -12.98
CA ASP A 96 -10.23 8.06 -14.43
C ASP A 96 -9.54 6.74 -14.80
N PHE A 97 -9.46 5.79 -13.85
CA PHE A 97 -8.76 4.53 -14.09
C PHE A 97 -9.69 3.46 -14.69
N PRO A 98 -9.46 3.04 -15.95
CA PRO A 98 -10.39 2.19 -16.69
C PRO A 98 -10.41 0.72 -16.23
N GLY A 99 -9.37 0.24 -15.54
CA GLY A 99 -9.29 -1.15 -15.09
C GLY A 99 -7.89 -1.59 -14.73
#